data_AF-A0A3D3ZAC0-F1
#
_entry.id   AF-A0A3D3ZAC0-F1
#
_cell.length_a   1.000
_cell.length_b   1.000
_cell.length_c   1.000
_cell.angle_alpha   90.00
_cell.angle_beta   90.00
_cell.angle_gamma   90.00
#
_symmetry.space_group_name_H-M   'P 1'
#
loop_
_entity.id
_entity.type
_entity.pdbx_description
1 polymer ?
#
loop_
_entity_poly.entity_id
_entity_poly.type
_entity_poly.pdbx_seq_one_letter_code
_entity_poly.pdbx_strand_id
1 'polypeptide(L)'
;TMLAALQYISRKPLKILAAVGILAVGSIAAEGGLTVLPFMLIAHLTYGKPRLRDVWCLALSAVLLLVSFAPYDTLAETLSMLAFNSDFLFILVLPILHLYNGQRGTTGKFGKYFFYVFYPAHLWLLALAAYWVS
;
A
#
# COMPACT_ATOMS: atom_id res chain seq x y z
N THR A 1 -2.33 -11.36 13.71
CA THR A 1 -2.24 -10.06 13.01
C THR A 1 -2.86 -8.98 13.89
N MET A 2 -2.54 -7.69 13.70
CA MET A 2 -3.06 -6.59 14.56
C MET A 2 -4.59 -6.56 14.66
N LEU A 3 -5.29 -6.92 13.58
CA LEU A 3 -6.75 -7.13 13.58
C LEU A 3 -7.22 -8.27 14.49
N ALA A 4 -6.45 -9.36 14.61
CA ALA A 4 -6.75 -10.46 15.52
C ALA A 4 -6.51 -10.08 17.00
N ALA A 5 -5.48 -9.26 17.28
CA ALA A 5 -5.24 -8.76 18.64
C ALA A 5 -6.41 -7.88 19.15
N LEU A 6 -7.01 -7.08 18.26
CA LEU A 6 -8.20 -6.29 18.55
C LEU A 6 -9.46 -7.13 18.85
N GLN A 7 -9.48 -8.43 18.49
CA GLN A 7 -10.61 -9.31 18.79
C GLN A 7 -10.67 -9.71 20.28
N TYR A 8 -9.56 -9.62 21.01
CA TYR A 8 -9.50 -9.93 22.45
C TYR A 8 -9.97 -8.77 23.34
N ILE A 9 -10.22 -7.58 22.77
CA ILE A 9 -10.72 -6.42 23.51
C ILE A 9 -12.25 -6.41 23.47
N SER A 10 -12.88 -6.67 24.61
CA SER A 10 -14.34 -6.73 24.75
C SER A 10 -15.02 -5.35 24.76
N ARG A 11 -14.33 -4.32 25.29
CA ARG A 11 -14.87 -2.96 25.38
C ARG A 11 -14.72 -2.21 24.05
N LYS A 12 -15.85 -1.91 23.39
CA LYS A 12 -15.92 -1.14 22.13
C LYS A 12 -15.07 0.14 22.10
N PRO A 13 -15.14 1.06 23.09
CA PRO A 13 -14.35 2.29 23.03
C PRO A 13 -12.85 2.02 23.11
N LEU A 14 -12.43 1.07 23.96
CA LEU A 14 -11.03 0.68 24.11
C LEU A 14 -10.47 0.02 22.84
N LYS A 15 -11.31 -0.76 22.14
CA LYS A 15 -10.96 -1.38 20.86
C LYS A 15 -10.76 -0.34 19.76
N ILE A 16 -11.63 0.68 19.70
CA ILE A 16 -11.49 1.79 18.75
C ILE A 16 -10.23 2.59 19.06
N LEU A 17 -10.01 2.94 20.33
CA LEU A 17 -8.81 3.66 20.76
C LEU A 17 -7.52 2.90 20.43
N ALA A 18 -7.50 1.59 20.70
CA ALA A 18 -6.37 0.73 20.35
C ALA A 18 -6.13 0.68 18.84
N ALA A 19 -7.19 0.57 18.03
CA ALA A 19 -7.09 0.56 16.58
C ALA A 19 -6.56 1.89 16.01
N VAL A 20 -7.02 3.01 16.57
CA VAL A 20 -6.55 4.36 16.19
C VAL A 20 -5.08 4.56 16.58
N GLY A 21 -4.69 4.18 17.80
CA GLY A 21 -3.29 4.27 18.25
C GLY A 21 -2.37 3.40 17.39
N ILE A 22 -2.82 2.19 17.06
CA ILE A 22 -2.15 1.29 16.11
C ILE A 22 -1.96 1.93 14.74
N LEU A 23 -3.01 2.55 14.18
CA LEU A 23 -2.93 3.20 12.88
C LEU A 23 -1.99 4.40 12.92
N ALA A 24 -2.05 5.22 13.97
CA ALA A 24 -1.19 6.39 14.12
C ALA A 24 0.29 6.00 14.27
N VAL A 25 0.61 5.09 15.19
CA VAL A 25 1.99 4.63 15.41
C VAL A 25 2.52 3.88 14.19
N GLY A 26 1.72 2.97 13.63
CA GLY A 26 2.12 2.20 12.46
C GLY A 26 2.33 3.07 11.22
N SER A 27 1.58 4.17 11.06
CA SER A 27 1.75 5.07 9.93
C SER A 27 3.08 5.84 9.96
N ILE A 28 3.66 6.02 11.15
CA ILE A 28 4.92 6.75 11.34
C ILE A 28 6.10 5.77 11.38
N ALA A 29 5.95 4.64 12.09
CA ALA A 29 7.05 3.73 12.38
C ALA A 29 7.27 2.65 11.30
N ALA A 30 6.26 2.36 10.47
CA ALA A 30 6.38 1.37 9.41
C ALA A 30 6.65 2.02 8.06
N GLU A 31 7.58 1.45 7.30
CA GLU A 31 7.79 1.82 5.90
C GLU A 31 6.50 1.58 5.10
N GLY A 32 6.07 2.62 4.36
CA GLY A 32 4.79 2.62 3.64
C GLY A 32 3.55 2.66 4.55
N GLY A 33 3.70 3.01 5.84
CA GLY A 33 2.60 3.00 6.81
C GLY A 33 1.39 3.85 6.41
N LEU A 34 1.65 5.02 5.82
CA LEU A 34 0.61 5.94 5.30
C LEU A 34 -0.19 5.36 4.12
N THR A 35 0.36 4.38 3.40
CA THR A 35 -0.26 3.79 2.22
C THR A 35 -0.84 2.42 2.54
N VAL A 36 -0.02 1.53 3.12
CA VAL A 36 -0.34 0.12 3.35
C VAL A 36 -1.39 -0.06 4.45
N LEU A 37 -1.29 0.67 5.57
CA LEU A 37 -2.24 0.50 6.67
C LEU A 37 -3.65 1.00 6.30
N PRO A 38 -3.83 2.21 5.72
CA PRO A 38 -5.14 2.63 5.24
C PRO A 38 -5.68 1.72 4.13
N PHE A 39 -4.84 1.27 3.20
CA PHE A 39 -5.25 0.32 2.17
C PHE A 39 -5.78 -1.00 2.77
N MET A 40 -5.08 -1.59 3.75
CA MET A 40 -5.54 -2.79 4.44
C MET A 40 -6.88 -2.57 5.15
N LEU A 41 -7.06 -1.41 5.79
CA LEU A 41 -8.32 -1.06 6.45
C LEU A 41 -9.45 -0.93 5.44
N ILE A 42 -9.23 -0.20 4.35
CA ILE A 42 -10.19 -0.05 3.25
C ILE A 42 -10.58 -1.42 2.70
N ALA A 43 -9.60 -2.26 2.36
CA ALA A 43 -9.85 -3.60 1.82
C ALA A 43 -10.64 -4.48 2.79
N HIS A 44 -10.37 -4.37 4.10
CA HIS A 44 -11.09 -5.11 5.13
C HIS A 44 -12.54 -4.63 5.29
N LEU A 45 -12.77 -3.32 5.36
CA LEU A 45 -14.11 -2.73 5.57
C LEU A 45 -15.00 -2.84 4.34
N THR A 46 -14.42 -2.80 3.15
CA THR A 46 -15.13 -2.86 1.87
C THR A 46 -15.11 -4.26 1.24
N TYR A 47 -14.79 -5.29 2.03
CA TYR A 47 -14.73 -6.67 1.56
C TYR A 47 -16.04 -7.08 0.86
N GLY A 48 -15.92 -7.65 -0.34
CA GLY A 48 -17.06 -8.02 -1.19
C GLY A 48 -17.73 -6.86 -1.95
N LYS A 49 -17.29 -5.61 -1.78
CA LYS A 49 -17.84 -4.41 -2.43
C LYS A 49 -16.78 -3.70 -3.28
N PRO A 50 -16.42 -4.22 -4.47
CA PRO A 50 -15.28 -3.74 -5.26
C PRO A 50 -15.40 -2.26 -5.65
N ARG A 51 -16.59 -1.79 -6.04
CA ARG A 51 -16.81 -0.35 -6.36
C ARG A 51 -16.51 0.57 -5.18
N LEU A 52 -16.90 0.17 -3.97
CA LEU A 52 -16.67 0.96 -2.77
C LEU A 52 -15.18 0.96 -2.39
N ARG A 53 -14.51 -0.20 -2.49
CA ARG A 53 -13.06 -0.31 -2.34
C ARG A 53 -12.34 0.66 -3.27
N ASP A 54 -12.70 0.66 -4.55
CA ASP A 54 -12.02 1.47 -5.57
C ASP A 54 -12.19 2.96 -5.31
N VAL A 55 -13.39 3.41 -4.93
CA VAL A 55 -13.64 4.81 -4.54
C VAL A 55 -12.77 5.21 -3.35
N TRP A 56 -12.68 4.39 -2.31
CA TRP A 56 -11.84 4.69 -1.15
C TRP A 56 -10.34 4.62 -1.48
N CYS A 57 -9.91 3.73 -2.39
CA CYS A 57 -8.54 3.71 -2.87
C CYS A 57 -8.21 4.96 -3.70
N LEU A 58 -9.13 5.42 -4.55
CA LEU A 58 -8.98 6.68 -5.28
C LEU A 58 -8.89 7.87 -4.32
N ALA A 59 -9.73 7.91 -3.29
CA ALA A 59 -9.68 8.95 -2.27
C ALA A 59 -8.34 8.95 -1.51
N LEU A 60 -7.85 7.77 -1.10
CA LEU A 60 -6.54 7.64 -0.47
C LEU A 60 -5.41 8.08 -1.41
N SER A 61 -5.46 7.70 -2.70
CA SER A 61 -4.46 8.10 -3.70
C SER A 61 -4.43 9.62 -3.88
N ALA A 62 -5.60 10.26 -3.93
CA ALA A 62 -5.69 11.72 -3.99
C ALA A 62 -5.11 12.38 -2.73
N VAL A 63 -5.39 11.87 -1.53
CA VAL A 63 -4.81 12.38 -0.28
C VAL A 63 -3.28 12.24 -0.28
N LEU A 64 -2.76 11.07 -0.66
CA LEU A 64 -1.32 10.85 -0.77
C LEU A 64 -0.69 11.79 -1.79
N LEU A 65 -1.34 12.02 -2.94
CA LEU A 65 -0.84 12.97 -3.94
C LEU A 65 -0.74 14.39 -3.37
N LEU A 66 -1.73 14.84 -2.61
CA LEU A 66 -1.71 16.15 -1.96
C LEU A 66 -0.61 16.28 -0.91
N VAL A 67 -0.29 15.19 -0.20
CA VAL A 67 0.80 15.14 0.78
C VAL A 67 2.17 15.10 0.11
N SER A 68 2.29 14.39 -1.02
CA SER A 68 3.54 14.20 -1.76
C SER A 68 3.86 15.35 -2.71
N PHE A 69 2.87 16.14 -3.13
CA PHE A 69 3.06 17.25 -4.06
C PHE A 69 3.60 18.49 -3.34
N ALA A 70 4.77 18.94 -3.77
CA ALA A 70 5.35 20.23 -3.39
C ALA A 70 5.83 20.94 -4.66
N PRO A 71 5.53 22.23 -4.85
CA PRO A 71 6.04 22.99 -5.97
C PRO A 71 7.51 23.36 -5.75
N TYR A 72 8.35 23.16 -6.77
CA TYR A 72 9.76 23.57 -6.81
C TYR A 72 10.00 24.61 -7.91
N ASP A 73 11.18 25.21 -7.92
CA ASP A 73 11.55 26.28 -8.85
C ASP A 73 11.44 25.86 -10.32
N THR A 74 11.71 24.59 -10.61
CA THR A 74 11.55 24.02 -11.95
C THR A 74 10.52 22.90 -11.99
N LEU A 75 9.86 22.76 -13.15
CA LEU A 75 8.98 21.62 -13.41
C LEU A 75 9.72 20.28 -13.35
N ALA A 76 10.97 20.25 -13.83
CA ALA A 76 11.80 19.04 -13.80
C ALA A 76 12.04 18.56 -12.36
N GLU A 77 12.40 19.48 -11.46
CA GLU A 77 12.62 19.18 -10.05
C GLU A 77 11.33 18.79 -9.33
N THR A 78 10.22 19.49 -9.63
CA THR A 78 8.90 19.13 -9.11
C THR A 78 8.53 17.70 -9.50
N LEU A 79 8.71 17.33 -10.77
CA LEU A 79 8.43 15.99 -11.26
C LEU A 79 9.38 14.94 -10.68
N SER A 80 10.67 15.24 -10.51
CA SER A 80 11.62 14.30 -9.91
C SER A 80 11.30 14.04 -8.44
N MET A 81 10.94 15.07 -7.69
CA MET A 81 10.56 14.95 -6.28
C MET A 81 9.22 14.23 -6.11
N LEU A 82 8.28 14.46 -7.03
CA LEU A 82 7.01 13.75 -7.05
C LEU A 82 7.19 12.27 -7.43
N ALA A 83 8.11 11.98 -8.36
CA ALA A 83 8.47 10.60 -8.74
C ALA A 83 9.21 9.88 -7.59
N PHE A 84 10.01 10.60 -6.80
CA PHE A 84 10.62 10.05 -5.59
C PHE A 84 9.57 9.74 -4.51
N ASN A 85 8.57 10.60 -4.34
CA ASN A 85 7.47 10.44 -3.38
C ASN A 85 6.20 9.84 -4.04
N SER A 86 6.35 8.73 -4.76
CA SER A 86 5.31 8.19 -5.64
C SER A 86 4.24 7.33 -4.96
N ASP A 87 4.08 7.40 -3.63
CA ASP A 87 3.14 6.56 -2.86
C ASP A 87 1.69 6.65 -3.36
N PHE A 88 1.30 7.81 -3.91
CA PHE A 88 -0.01 8.01 -4.52
C PHE A 88 -0.29 7.07 -5.72
N LEU A 89 0.75 6.56 -6.38
CA LEU A 89 0.63 5.61 -7.49
C LEU A 89 0.22 4.20 -7.05
N PHE A 90 0.04 3.93 -5.74
CA PHE A 90 -0.48 2.64 -5.27
C PHE A 90 -1.83 2.29 -5.93
N ILE A 91 -2.59 3.28 -6.43
CA ILE A 91 -3.83 3.10 -7.16
C ILE A 91 -3.71 2.14 -8.36
N LEU A 92 -2.50 1.99 -8.92
CA LEU A 92 -2.19 1.03 -9.98
C LEU A 92 -2.38 -0.43 -9.55
N VAL A 93 -2.64 -0.70 -8.26
CA VAL A 93 -3.06 -2.02 -7.77
C VAL A 93 -4.48 -2.39 -8.20
N LEU A 94 -5.36 -1.41 -8.50
CA LEU A 94 -6.77 -1.68 -8.79
C LEU A 94 -6.98 -2.62 -10.00
N PRO A 95 -6.31 -2.44 -11.16
CA PRO A 95 -6.39 -3.40 -12.26
C PRO A 95 -6.04 -4.82 -11.84
N ILE A 96 -4.97 -4.99 -11.04
CA ILE A 96 -4.53 -6.30 -10.55
C ILE A 96 -5.60 -6.91 -9.63
N LEU A 97 -6.22 -6.10 -8.78
CA LEU A 97 -7.29 -6.54 -7.89
C LEU A 97 -8.58 -6.92 -8.63
N HIS A 98 -8.85 -6.34 -9.80
CA HIS A 98 -9.98 -6.73 -10.66
C HIS A 98 -9.72 -8.01 -11.44
N LEU A 99 -8.46 -8.30 -11.77
CA LEU A 99 -8.04 -9.57 -12.35
C LEU A 99 -7.99 -10.71 -11.33
N TYR A 100 -8.08 -10.40 -10.03
CA TYR A 100 -8.02 -11.39 -8.96
C TYR A 100 -9.33 -12.18 -8.86
N ASN A 101 -9.20 -13.51 -8.89
CA ASN A 101 -10.33 -14.45 -8.84
C ASN A 101 -10.93 -14.65 -7.43
N GLY A 102 -10.45 -13.94 -6.42
CA GLY A 102 -10.94 -14.05 -5.03
C GLY A 102 -10.44 -15.28 -4.27
N GLN A 103 -9.72 -16.20 -4.92
CA GLN A 103 -9.21 -17.42 -4.31
C GLN A 103 -7.79 -17.24 -3.81
N ARG A 104 -7.51 -17.77 -2.61
CA ARG A 104 -6.16 -17.75 -2.05
C ARG A 104 -5.17 -18.43 -3.01
N GLY A 105 -4.06 -17.76 -3.29
CA GLY A 105 -3.00 -18.31 -4.14
C GLY A 105 -2.41 -19.63 -3.61
N THR A 106 -1.76 -20.38 -4.49
CA THR A 106 -1.22 -21.71 -4.18
C THR A 106 -0.19 -21.65 -3.04
N THR A 107 -0.37 -22.46 -2.00
CA THR A 107 0.59 -22.59 -0.87
C THR A 107 1.71 -23.59 -1.13
N GLY A 108 1.77 -24.16 -2.35
CA GLY A 108 2.79 -25.11 -2.76
C GLY A 108 4.19 -24.48 -2.92
N LYS A 109 5.18 -25.34 -3.22
CA LYS A 109 6.58 -24.92 -3.41
C LYS A 109 6.74 -23.79 -4.44
N PHE A 110 5.93 -23.80 -5.51
CA PHE A 110 5.97 -22.78 -6.55
C PHE A 110 5.75 -21.36 -6.01
N GLY A 111 4.68 -21.12 -5.26
CA GLY A 111 4.40 -19.78 -4.70
C GLY A 111 5.49 -19.30 -3.76
N LYS A 112 6.08 -20.22 -2.98
CA LYS A 112 7.23 -19.92 -2.11
C LYS A 112 8.44 -19.48 -2.93
N TYR A 113 8.87 -20.27 -3.91
CA TYR A 113 10.07 -19.97 -4.70
C TYR A 113 9.88 -18.80 -5.66
N PHE A 114 8.67 -18.58 -6.17
CA PHE A 114 8.36 -17.40 -6.97
C PHE A 114 8.75 -16.12 -6.21
N PHE A 115 8.32 -15.97 -4.96
CA PHE A 115 8.68 -14.80 -4.15
C PHE A 115 10.19 -14.69 -3.92
N TYR A 116 10.87 -15.79 -3.56
CA TYR A 116 12.31 -15.76 -3.28
C TYR A 116 13.19 -15.48 -4.50
N VAL A 117 12.73 -15.82 -5.70
CA VAL A 117 13.46 -15.52 -6.95
C VAL A 117 13.06 -14.13 -7.47
N PHE A 118 11.76 -13.84 -7.50
CA PHE A 118 11.24 -12.58 -8.00
C PHE A 118 11.75 -11.39 -7.18
N TYR A 119 11.80 -11.51 -5.85
CA TYR A 119 12.20 -10.41 -4.96
C TYR A 119 13.62 -9.87 -5.26
N PRO A 120 14.69 -10.69 -5.26
CA PRO A 120 16.01 -10.21 -5.66
C PRO A 120 16.08 -9.85 -7.15
N ALA A 121 15.40 -10.60 -8.04
CA ALA A 121 15.49 -10.39 -9.48
C ALA A 121 14.93 -9.03 -9.91
N HIS A 122 13.78 -8.59 -9.40
CA HIS A 122 13.22 -7.30 -9.79
C HIS A 122 14.07 -6.13 -9.28
N LEU A 123 14.68 -6.24 -8.09
CA LEU A 123 15.63 -5.24 -7.61
C LEU A 123 16.87 -5.14 -8.51
N TRP A 124 17.39 -6.27 -9.00
CA TRP A 124 18.49 -6.29 -9.96
C TRP A 124 18.10 -5.68 -11.31
N LEU A 125 16.89 -5.95 -11.79
CA LEU A 125 16.38 -5.35 -13.02
C LEU A 125 16.24 -3.83 -12.89
N LEU A 126 15.74 -3.34 -11.74
CA LEU A 126 15.67 -1.90 -11.46
C LEU A 126 17.06 -1.26 -11.38
N ALA A 127 18.02 -1.92 -10.71
CA ALA A 127 19.40 -1.45 -10.64
C ALA A 127 20.07 -1.41 -12.01
N LEU A 128 19.83 -2.42 -12.85
CA LEU A 128 20.33 -2.46 -14.22
C LEU A 128 19.71 -1.34 -15.05
N ALA A 129 18.39 -1.16 -15.00
CA ALA A 129 17.71 -0.07 -15.70
C ALA A 129 18.24 1.31 -15.25
N ALA A 130 18.47 1.51 -13.96
CA ALA A 130 19.09 2.72 -13.44
C ALA A 130 20.49 2.94 -14.01
N TYR A 131 21.33 1.90 -14.05
CA TYR A 131 22.68 1.96 -14.64
C TYR A 131 22.69 2.35 -16.13
N TRP A 132 21.69 1.93 -16.91
CA TRP A 132 21.60 2.29 -18.33
C TRP A 132 21.06 3.69 -18.59
N VAL A 133 20.29 4.25 -17.65
CA VAL A 133 19.67 5.58 -17.78
C VAL A 133 20.54 6.69 -17.16
N SER A 134 21.42 6.34 -16.21
CA SER A 134 22.41 7.22 -15.59
C SER A 134 23.64 7.45 -16.46
#